data_AF-A0A7Y9FFD8-F1
#
_entry.id   AF-A0A7Y9FFD8-F1
#
_cell.length_a   1.000
_cell.length_b   1.000
_cell.length_c   1.000
_cell.angle_alpha   90.00
_cell.angle_beta   90.00
_cell.angle_gamma   90.00
#
_symmetry.space_group_name_H-M   'P 1'
#
loop_
_entity.id
_entity.type
_entity.pdbx_description
1 polymer ?
#
loop_
_entity_poly.entity_id
_entity_poly.type
_entity_poly.pdbx_seq_one_letter_code
_entity_poly.pdbx_strand_id
1 'polypeptide(L)'
;MRTSPRPARAAAPALLVPTVLVLSGCAGALGPGAAPAADVVDAADCAVRATLDGYGMGPGDGGLPPGPQAGAVPDDFEPVAAVECRPSAAVVEQPAPAPAPTAPGEAGTATPDGGGTTDPEPGVTIDVVRLDGDLGPLLDQLRRPGERAWPGQACVAMFEYQPQLYLVDADGRAVRVQWPTDGCGFLFNGAWESLAGLRETTTETLTIP
;
A
#
# COMPACT_ATOMS: atom_id res chain seq x y z
N MET A 1 44.09 -73.85 -10.28
CA MET A 1 44.09 -74.46 -11.63
C MET A 1 42.70 -74.36 -12.21
N ARG A 2 42.62 -74.13 -13.53
CA ARG A 2 41.45 -74.00 -14.43
C ARG A 2 40.94 -72.57 -14.70
N THR A 3 41.57 -72.08 -15.76
CA THR A 3 41.27 -71.02 -16.72
C THR A 3 39.93 -71.15 -17.46
N SER A 4 39.43 -69.98 -17.91
CA SER A 4 38.65 -69.70 -19.14
C SER A 4 37.12 -69.94 -19.15
N PRO A 5 36.36 -69.33 -20.09
CA PRO A 5 36.53 -68.03 -20.79
C PRO A 5 35.23 -67.18 -20.83
N ARG A 6 35.37 -65.89 -21.21
CA ARG A 6 34.28 -64.99 -21.61
C ARG A 6 33.80 -65.31 -23.03
N PRO A 7 32.51 -65.10 -23.34
CA PRO A 7 32.12 -64.61 -24.66
C PRO A 7 31.41 -63.25 -24.59
N ALA A 8 31.89 -62.35 -25.44
CA ALA A 8 31.35 -61.04 -25.72
C ALA A 8 29.95 -61.11 -26.35
N ARG A 9 29.05 -60.21 -25.95
CA ARG A 9 27.87 -59.86 -26.73
C ARG A 9 27.68 -58.35 -26.79
N ALA A 10 27.93 -57.87 -28.01
CA ALA A 10 27.35 -56.74 -28.73
C ALA A 10 26.66 -55.63 -27.91
N ALA A 11 27.29 -54.47 -27.95
CA ALA A 11 26.67 -53.19 -27.65
C ALA A 11 25.62 -52.86 -28.71
N ALA A 12 24.39 -52.58 -28.27
CA ALA A 12 23.41 -51.81 -29.02
C ALA A 12 23.30 -50.44 -28.35
N PRO A 13 23.41 -49.32 -29.08
CA PRO A 13 23.18 -48.00 -28.51
C PRO A 13 21.67 -47.80 -28.35
N ALA A 14 21.19 -47.91 -27.10
CA ALA A 14 19.88 -47.43 -26.73
C ALA A 14 19.90 -45.90 -26.82
N LEU A 15 19.15 -45.36 -27.79
CA LEU A 15 18.78 -43.95 -27.84
C LEU A 15 18.08 -43.59 -26.52
N LEU A 16 18.81 -42.96 -25.61
CA LEU A 16 18.25 -42.25 -24.47
C LEU A 16 17.66 -40.94 -25.00
N VAL A 17 16.35 -40.95 -25.21
CA VAL A 17 15.56 -39.72 -25.37
C VAL A 17 15.58 -39.02 -24.01
N PRO A 18 16.13 -37.80 -23.87
CA PRO A 18 15.97 -37.04 -22.65
C PRO A 18 14.52 -36.58 -22.58
N THR A 19 13.74 -37.23 -21.72
CA THR A 19 12.43 -36.74 -21.29
C THR A 19 12.65 -35.46 -20.50
N VAL A 20 12.66 -34.32 -21.20
CA VAL A 20 12.64 -32.99 -20.60
C VAL A 20 11.26 -32.82 -19.97
N LEU A 21 11.16 -33.13 -18.67
CA LEU A 21 10.06 -32.72 -17.81
C LEU A 21 10.15 -31.20 -17.66
N VAL A 22 9.48 -30.48 -18.57
CA VAL A 22 9.19 -29.06 -18.38
C VAL A 22 8.23 -28.99 -17.20
N LEU A 23 8.74 -28.60 -16.03
CA LEU A 23 7.90 -28.20 -14.91
C LEU A 23 7.10 -26.98 -15.36
N SER A 24 5.90 -27.23 -15.86
CA SER A 24 4.90 -26.18 -16.09
C SER A 24 4.61 -25.57 -14.73
N GLY A 25 5.09 -24.35 -14.52
CA GLY A 25 4.80 -23.57 -13.33
C GLY A 25 3.30 -23.53 -13.08
N CYS A 26 2.93 -23.64 -11.81
CA CYS A 26 1.59 -23.30 -11.34
C CYS A 26 1.38 -21.80 -11.60
N ALA A 27 1.00 -21.46 -12.83
CA ALA A 27 0.29 -20.21 -13.09
C ALA A 27 -1.06 -20.37 -12.39
N GLY A 28 -1.09 -20.04 -11.10
CA GLY A 28 -2.32 -19.85 -10.37
C GLY A 28 -3.16 -18.89 -11.20
N ALA A 29 -4.22 -19.41 -11.79
CA ALA A 29 -5.26 -18.58 -12.38
C ALA A 29 -5.93 -17.86 -11.22
N LEU A 30 -5.30 -16.79 -10.76
CA LEU A 30 -5.93 -15.78 -9.94
C LEU A 30 -7.22 -15.41 -10.69
N GLY A 31 -8.36 -15.68 -10.06
CA GLY A 31 -9.65 -15.40 -10.66
C GLY A 31 -9.73 -13.94 -11.12
N PRO A 32 -10.58 -13.62 -12.09
CA PRO A 32 -10.80 -12.23 -12.51
C PRO A 32 -11.18 -11.38 -11.29
N GLY A 33 -10.24 -10.58 -10.78
CA GLY A 33 -10.46 -9.69 -9.62
C GLY A 33 -9.40 -9.76 -8.52
N ALA A 34 -8.45 -10.72 -8.56
CA ALA A 34 -7.36 -10.69 -7.60
C ALA A 34 -6.34 -9.60 -7.94
N ALA A 35 -5.92 -8.84 -6.94
CA ALA A 35 -4.82 -7.89 -7.06
C ALA A 35 -3.50 -8.64 -7.39
N PRO A 36 -2.56 -8.01 -8.13
CA PRO A 36 -1.20 -8.55 -8.22
C PRO A 36 -0.57 -8.63 -6.83
N ALA A 37 0.45 -9.47 -6.65
CA ALA A 37 1.23 -9.47 -5.42
C ALA A 37 1.89 -8.09 -5.20
N ALA A 38 1.92 -7.64 -3.95
CA ALA A 38 2.62 -6.43 -3.54
C ALA A 38 4.14 -6.63 -3.62
N ASP A 39 4.88 -5.54 -3.86
CA ASP A 39 6.34 -5.58 -3.73
C ASP A 39 6.73 -5.71 -2.26
N VAL A 40 7.66 -6.63 -1.97
CA VAL A 40 8.31 -6.76 -0.66
C VAL A 40 9.50 -5.80 -0.62
N VAL A 41 9.50 -4.89 0.36
CA VAL A 41 10.55 -3.90 0.59
C VAL A 41 11.19 -4.09 1.96
N ASP A 42 12.37 -3.50 2.18
CA ASP A 42 13.12 -3.66 3.44
C ASP A 42 12.45 -3.00 4.65
N ALA A 43 11.61 -1.98 4.43
CA ALA A 43 10.87 -1.28 5.49
C ALA A 43 9.64 -0.55 4.94
N ALA A 44 8.68 -0.24 5.81
CA ALA A 44 7.55 0.62 5.47
C ALA A 44 8.03 2.06 5.27
N ASP A 45 7.73 2.65 4.10
CA ASP A 45 8.10 4.03 3.77
C ASP A 45 6.84 4.86 3.52
N CYS A 46 6.56 5.80 4.42
CA CYS A 46 5.47 6.74 4.31
C CYS A 46 5.84 8.00 3.51
N ALA A 47 7.14 8.23 3.25
CA ALA A 47 7.68 9.34 2.48
C ALA A 47 7.68 9.06 0.96
N VAL A 48 6.58 8.48 0.46
CA VAL A 48 6.45 8.11 -0.96
C VAL A 48 5.24 8.80 -1.59
N ARG A 49 5.34 9.09 -2.89
CA ARG A 49 4.28 9.77 -3.64
C ARG A 49 2.95 9.03 -3.55
N ALA A 50 2.99 7.70 -3.65
CA ALA A 50 1.79 6.87 -3.56
C ALA A 50 1.00 7.05 -2.25
N THR A 51 1.66 7.39 -1.13
CA THR A 51 0.99 7.69 0.13
C THR A 51 0.18 8.98 -0.01
N LEU A 52 0.80 10.07 -0.48
CA LEU A 52 0.12 11.36 -0.66
C LEU A 52 -0.99 11.31 -1.71
N ASP A 53 -0.78 10.59 -2.80
CA ASP A 53 -1.79 10.38 -3.84
C ASP A 53 -3.04 9.67 -3.27
N GLY A 54 -2.84 8.71 -2.36
CA GLY A 54 -3.93 8.01 -1.67
C GLY A 54 -4.81 8.93 -0.80
N TYR A 55 -4.29 10.07 -0.39
CA TYR A 55 -5.03 11.12 0.33
C TYR A 55 -5.63 12.20 -0.57
N GLY A 56 -5.40 12.14 -1.89
CA GLY A 56 -5.73 13.23 -2.80
C GLY A 56 -4.87 14.48 -2.57
N MET A 57 -3.67 14.33 -1.99
CA MET A 57 -2.72 15.41 -1.71
C MET A 57 -1.64 15.57 -2.80
N GLY A 58 -1.73 14.88 -3.94
CA GLY A 58 -0.82 15.02 -5.10
C GLY A 58 -1.43 15.86 -6.25
N PRO A 59 -0.67 16.70 -6.99
CA PRO A 59 0.75 16.55 -7.32
C PRO A 59 1.57 17.83 -7.06
N GLY A 60 2.29 17.89 -5.94
CA GLY A 60 3.45 18.76 -5.82
C GLY A 60 4.68 18.06 -6.40
N ASP A 61 5.55 18.79 -7.08
CA ASP A 61 6.85 18.36 -7.61
C ASP A 61 7.92 18.09 -6.53
N GLY A 62 7.48 17.75 -5.31
CA GLY A 62 8.27 17.58 -4.08
C GLY A 62 9.28 16.42 -4.09
N GLY A 63 9.69 15.93 -5.26
CA GLY A 63 10.83 15.03 -5.42
C GLY A 63 10.64 13.63 -4.81
N LEU A 64 9.46 13.30 -4.29
CA LEU A 64 9.22 12.01 -3.65
C LEU A 64 9.36 10.84 -4.61
N PRO A 65 9.95 9.71 -4.16
CA PRO A 65 9.95 8.47 -4.91
C PRO A 65 8.52 7.95 -5.10
N PRO A 66 8.24 7.15 -6.16
CA PRO A 66 6.88 6.65 -6.44
C PRO A 66 6.32 5.76 -5.33
N GLY A 67 7.18 5.00 -4.63
CA GLY A 67 6.80 3.97 -3.67
C GLY A 67 6.66 2.58 -4.32
N PRO A 68 6.61 1.50 -3.51
CA PRO A 68 6.43 0.14 -4.00
C PRO A 68 5.04 -0.09 -4.59
N GLN A 69 4.92 -1.07 -5.48
CA GLN A 69 3.63 -1.51 -5.99
C GLN A 69 2.77 -2.05 -4.85
N ALA A 70 1.59 -1.46 -4.67
CA ALA A 70 0.60 -2.02 -3.76
C ALA A 70 -0.11 -3.22 -4.38
N GLY A 71 -0.49 -4.19 -3.55
CA GLY A 71 -1.14 -5.40 -4.03
C GLY A 71 -1.62 -6.33 -2.92
N ALA A 72 -1.88 -7.58 -3.30
CA ALA A 72 -2.16 -8.67 -2.38
C ALA A 72 -0.90 -9.06 -1.60
N VAL A 73 -1.10 -9.53 -0.37
CA VAL A 73 -0.01 -10.06 0.46
C VAL A 73 0.54 -11.33 -0.20
N PRO A 74 1.87 -11.43 -0.45
CA PRO A 74 2.47 -12.66 -0.97
C PRO A 74 2.23 -13.86 -0.04
N ASP A 75 2.07 -15.06 -0.61
CA ASP A 75 1.75 -16.29 0.14
C ASP A 75 2.84 -16.69 1.17
N ASP A 76 4.09 -16.28 0.93
CA ASP A 76 5.25 -16.53 1.78
C ASP A 76 5.58 -15.36 2.73
N PHE A 77 4.76 -14.31 2.74
CA PHE A 77 4.90 -13.19 3.65
C PHE A 77 3.98 -13.41 4.87
N GLU A 78 4.55 -13.45 6.07
CA GLU A 78 3.82 -13.66 7.33
C GLU A 78 3.83 -12.36 8.17
N PRO A 79 2.75 -11.55 8.11
CA PRO A 79 2.66 -10.30 8.85
C PRO A 79 2.59 -10.52 10.37
N VAL A 80 3.35 -9.73 11.12
CA VAL A 80 3.31 -9.68 12.58
C VAL A 80 2.88 -8.32 13.12
N ALA A 81 2.92 -7.28 12.28
CA ALA A 81 2.44 -5.94 12.59
C ALA A 81 1.88 -5.26 11.32
N ALA A 82 1.24 -4.11 11.51
CA ALA A 82 0.90 -3.19 10.43
C ALA A 82 1.47 -1.79 10.71
N VAL A 83 1.69 -1.02 9.65
CA VAL A 83 2.07 0.39 9.72
C VAL A 83 1.08 1.19 8.89
N GLU A 84 0.42 2.16 9.51
CA GLU A 84 -0.51 3.07 8.86
C GLU A 84 0.16 4.45 8.71
N CYS A 85 0.23 4.94 7.49
CA CYS A 85 0.83 6.24 7.18
C CYS A 85 -0.24 7.33 7.21
N ARG A 86 -0.65 7.82 8.38
CA ARG A 86 -1.77 8.77 8.55
C ARG A 86 -1.35 10.21 8.27
N PRO A 87 -2.17 11.10 7.69
CA PRO A 87 -1.88 12.52 7.71
C PRO A 87 -1.98 12.91 9.17
N SER A 88 -0.91 13.48 9.70
CA SER A 88 -1.03 14.09 11.01
C SER A 88 -2.09 15.18 10.87
N ALA A 89 -3.06 15.22 11.77
CA ALA A 89 -3.91 16.39 11.82
C ALA A 89 -2.96 17.57 12.05
N ALA A 90 -2.80 18.44 11.06
CA ALA A 90 -2.31 19.77 11.35
C ALA A 90 -3.24 20.24 12.46
N VAL A 91 -2.70 20.43 13.66
CA VAL A 91 -3.35 21.27 14.64
C VAL A 91 -3.41 22.62 13.94
N VAL A 92 -4.45 22.84 13.15
CA VAL A 92 -5.11 24.12 13.15
C VAL A 92 -5.47 24.28 14.60
N GLU A 93 -4.56 24.90 15.35
CA GLU A 93 -4.93 25.70 16.49
C GLU A 93 -6.03 26.57 15.89
N GLN A 94 -7.30 26.14 16.03
CA GLN A 94 -8.42 26.95 15.62
C GLN A 94 -8.15 28.25 16.34
N PRO A 95 -7.85 29.36 15.63
CA PRO A 95 -7.79 30.63 16.31
C PRO A 95 -9.13 30.71 17.03
N ALA A 96 -9.09 30.86 18.36
CA ALA A 96 -10.30 30.98 19.16
C ALA A 96 -11.27 31.88 18.38
N PRO A 97 -12.54 31.47 18.20
CA PRO A 97 -13.43 32.12 17.24
C PRO A 97 -13.32 33.63 17.45
N ALA A 98 -12.84 34.32 16.42
CA ALA A 98 -12.68 35.77 16.48
C ALA A 98 -14.03 36.35 16.94
N PRO A 99 -14.04 37.32 17.88
CA PRO A 99 -15.28 37.97 18.25
C PRO A 99 -15.95 38.48 16.97
N ALA A 100 -17.25 38.24 16.84
CA ALA A 100 -18.03 38.57 15.64
C ALA A 100 -17.74 40.02 15.18
N PRO A 101 -17.57 40.26 13.87
CA PRO A 101 -17.25 41.58 13.37
C PRO A 101 -18.40 42.55 13.67
N THR A 102 -18.14 43.57 14.49
CA THR A 102 -18.92 44.80 14.48
C THR A 102 -18.78 45.46 13.10
N ALA A 103 -19.90 45.95 12.58
CA ALA A 103 -20.16 46.48 11.24
C ALA A 103 -19.15 47.58 10.75
N PRO A 104 -19.17 47.94 9.45
CA PRO A 104 -18.00 48.18 8.63
C PRO A 104 -17.42 49.60 8.71
N GLY A 105 -16.10 49.68 8.69
CA GLY A 105 -15.35 50.92 8.54
C GLY A 105 -14.21 50.73 7.52
N GLU A 106 -14.41 51.34 6.36
CA GLU A 106 -13.39 51.88 5.46
C GLU A 106 -12.52 50.90 4.64
N ALA A 107 -12.78 50.92 3.32
CA ALA A 107 -11.94 50.34 2.30
C ALA A 107 -10.57 51.01 2.28
N GLY A 108 -9.57 50.36 2.90
CA GLY A 108 -8.17 50.64 2.67
C GLY A 108 -7.72 49.95 1.38
N THR A 109 -7.39 50.74 0.36
CA THR A 109 -6.76 50.28 -0.88
C THR A 109 -5.43 49.58 -0.55
N ALA A 110 -5.40 48.25 -0.64
CA ALA A 110 -4.15 47.49 -0.60
C ALA A 110 -3.49 47.55 -1.99
N THR A 111 -2.35 48.22 -2.04
CA THR A 111 -1.39 48.21 -3.15
C THR A 111 -0.93 46.77 -3.43
N PRO A 112 -0.73 46.34 -4.69
CA PRO A 112 -0.06 45.07 -4.96
C PRO A 112 1.44 45.27 -4.79
N ASP A 113 1.94 45.03 -3.57
CA ASP A 113 3.38 44.89 -3.36
C ASP A 113 3.81 43.48 -3.80
N GLY A 114 4.43 43.43 -4.98
CA GLY A 114 5.33 42.35 -5.35
C GLY A 114 6.51 42.35 -4.39
N GLY A 115 6.54 41.36 -3.51
CA GLY A 115 7.64 41.10 -2.59
C GLY A 115 7.66 39.62 -2.26
N GLY A 116 8.57 38.89 -2.91
CA GLY A 116 8.82 37.49 -2.59
C GLY A 116 9.31 37.39 -1.15
N THR A 117 8.54 36.70 -0.33
CA THR A 117 9.03 36.04 0.88
C THR A 117 8.92 34.57 0.56
N THR A 118 10.06 33.89 0.39
CA THR A 118 10.10 32.43 0.36
C THR A 118 9.87 31.98 1.79
N ASP A 119 8.62 32.06 2.25
CA ASP A 119 8.22 31.28 3.42
C ASP A 119 8.49 29.82 3.04
N PRO A 120 9.16 29.02 3.89
CA PRO A 120 9.24 27.58 3.64
C PRO A 120 7.80 27.09 3.51
N GLU A 121 7.46 26.53 2.35
CA GLU A 121 6.15 25.91 2.15
C GLU A 121 5.94 24.95 3.33
N PRO A 122 4.82 25.06 4.06
CA PRO A 122 4.59 24.19 5.21
C PRO A 122 4.49 22.77 4.69
N GLY A 123 5.54 21.97 4.94
CA GLY A 123 5.61 20.58 4.52
C GLY A 123 4.43 19.75 5.03
N VAL A 124 4.03 18.75 4.26
CA VAL A 124 2.96 17.82 4.66
C VAL A 124 3.49 16.96 5.79
N THR A 125 2.73 16.83 6.87
CA THR A 125 3.14 16.02 8.01
C THR A 125 2.33 14.72 8.05
N ILE A 126 3.03 13.59 8.19
CA ILE A 126 2.49 12.23 8.19
C ILE A 126 2.91 11.53 9.48
N ASP A 127 1.94 10.98 10.21
CA ASP A 127 2.17 10.08 11.33
C ASP A 127 2.35 8.65 10.83
N VAL A 128 3.52 8.08 11.09
CA VAL A 128 3.86 6.67 10.89
C VAL A 128 3.42 5.91 12.14
N VAL A 129 2.28 5.23 12.05
CA VAL A 129 1.68 4.57 13.22
C VAL A 129 1.84 3.06 13.13
N ARG A 130 2.55 2.49 14.10
CA ARG A 130 2.72 1.05 14.25
C ARG A 130 1.55 0.45 15.01
N LEU A 131 0.92 -0.55 14.39
CA LEU A 131 -0.26 -1.27 14.87
C LEU A 131 0.12 -2.72 15.14
N ASP A 132 -0.09 -3.18 16.37
CA ASP A 132 0.12 -4.57 16.79
C ASP A 132 -1.21 -5.18 17.28
N GLY A 133 -1.29 -6.51 17.30
CA GLY A 133 -2.42 -7.25 17.86
C GLY A 133 -2.80 -8.45 17.01
N ASP A 134 -4.08 -8.85 17.10
CA ASP A 134 -4.64 -9.88 16.24
C ASP A 134 -4.90 -9.29 14.84
N LEU A 135 -4.00 -9.58 13.89
CA LEU A 135 -4.13 -9.15 12.50
C LEU A 135 -5.17 -9.98 11.72
N GLY A 136 -5.69 -11.07 12.27
CA GLY A 136 -6.61 -11.99 11.58
C GLY A 136 -7.77 -11.29 10.87
N PRO A 137 -8.56 -10.44 11.56
CA PRO A 137 -9.66 -9.71 10.94
C PRO A 137 -9.23 -8.79 9.79
N LEU A 138 -8.08 -8.14 9.89
CA LEU A 138 -7.52 -7.29 8.83
C LEU A 138 -7.09 -8.12 7.63
N LEU A 139 -6.36 -9.22 7.85
CA LEU A 139 -5.90 -10.11 6.79
C LEU A 139 -7.08 -10.77 6.06
N ASP A 140 -8.15 -11.11 6.77
CA ASP A 140 -9.37 -11.64 6.16
C ASP A 140 -10.07 -10.61 5.27
N GLN A 141 -10.06 -9.33 5.64
CA GLN A 141 -10.56 -8.27 4.76
C GLN A 141 -9.67 -8.12 3.52
N LEU A 142 -8.35 -8.06 3.68
CA LEU A 142 -7.41 -7.85 2.58
C LEU A 142 -7.39 -9.02 1.57
N ARG A 143 -7.74 -10.24 1.99
CA ARG A 143 -7.87 -11.40 1.10
C ARG A 143 -9.14 -11.40 0.24
N ARG A 144 -10.11 -10.53 0.54
CA ARG A 144 -11.34 -10.46 -0.26
C ARG A 144 -11.01 -10.04 -1.69
N PRO A 145 -11.66 -10.64 -2.70
CA PRO A 145 -11.54 -10.13 -4.06
C PRO A 145 -12.16 -8.74 -4.15
N GLY A 146 -11.48 -7.83 -4.85
CA GLY A 146 -12.09 -6.56 -5.25
C GLY A 146 -13.16 -6.80 -6.32
N GLU A 147 -14.21 -5.99 -6.27
CA GLU A 147 -15.24 -5.98 -7.30
C GLU A 147 -14.88 -4.97 -8.41
N ARG A 148 -15.48 -5.16 -9.58
CA ARG A 148 -15.38 -4.22 -10.70
C ARG A 148 -16.76 -3.65 -10.97
N ALA A 149 -16.81 -2.38 -11.37
CA ALA A 149 -18.05 -1.76 -11.84
C ALA A 149 -18.67 -2.59 -12.97
N TRP A 150 -19.97 -2.88 -12.88
CA TRP A 150 -20.69 -3.44 -14.03
C TRP A 150 -21.00 -2.35 -15.08
N PRO A 151 -21.26 -2.71 -16.34
CA PRO A 151 -21.70 -1.74 -17.34
C PRO A 151 -23.00 -1.03 -16.91
N GLY A 152 -22.99 0.30 -16.87
CA GLY A 152 -24.15 1.11 -16.48
C GLY A 152 -24.34 1.27 -14.96
N GLN A 153 -23.36 0.88 -14.14
CA GLN A 153 -23.41 1.16 -12.69
C GLN A 153 -23.43 2.67 -12.46
N ALA A 154 -24.39 3.14 -11.66
CA ALA A 154 -24.36 4.50 -11.14
C ALA A 154 -23.68 4.48 -9.77
N CYS A 155 -22.50 5.09 -9.68
CA CYS A 155 -21.81 5.30 -8.43
C CYS A 155 -22.01 6.74 -7.97
N VAL A 156 -22.13 6.93 -6.66
CA VAL A 156 -22.11 8.26 -6.05
C VAL A 156 -20.73 8.88 -6.29
N ALA A 157 -20.69 10.13 -6.75
CA ALA A 157 -19.45 10.87 -7.00
C ALA A 157 -18.86 11.39 -5.68
N MET A 158 -18.50 10.46 -4.79
CA MET A 158 -17.87 10.74 -3.51
C MET A 158 -16.49 10.07 -3.44
N PHE A 159 -15.56 10.73 -2.77
CA PHE A 159 -14.24 10.20 -2.49
C PHE A 159 -14.24 9.58 -1.09
N GLU A 160 -13.87 8.30 -1.00
CA GLU A 160 -13.52 7.69 0.28
C GLU A 160 -12.01 7.67 0.40
N TYR A 161 -11.52 8.19 1.52
CA TYR A 161 -10.13 8.08 1.85
C TYR A 161 -9.79 6.61 2.19
N GLN A 162 -8.77 6.03 1.56
CA GLN A 162 -8.35 4.66 1.83
C GLN A 162 -7.06 4.64 2.66
N PRO A 163 -7.03 3.96 3.83
CA PRO A 163 -5.85 3.85 4.68
C PRO A 163 -4.59 3.45 3.90
N GLN A 164 -3.55 4.26 3.96
CA GLN A 164 -2.24 3.93 3.41
C GLN A 164 -1.53 2.97 4.36
N LEU A 165 -1.57 1.67 4.04
CA LEU A 165 -1.20 0.59 4.95
C LEU A 165 -0.05 -0.25 4.41
N TYR A 166 0.90 -0.54 5.29
CA TYR A 166 1.91 -1.58 5.13
C TYR A 166 1.65 -2.71 6.13
N LEU A 167 1.89 -3.95 5.71
CA LEU A 167 2.03 -5.08 6.61
C LEU A 167 3.52 -5.38 6.79
N VAL A 168 3.93 -5.68 8.02
CA VAL A 168 5.34 -5.85 8.39
C VAL A 168 5.55 -7.25 8.97
N ASP A 169 6.60 -7.94 8.51
CA ASP A 169 6.96 -9.27 9.00
C ASP A 169 7.96 -9.22 10.18
N ALA A 170 8.35 -10.39 10.68
CA ALA A 170 9.26 -10.52 11.82
C ALA A 170 10.69 -10.03 11.53
N ASP A 171 11.08 -9.97 10.25
CA ASP A 171 12.39 -9.49 9.80
C ASP A 171 12.39 -7.96 9.57
N GLY A 172 11.22 -7.31 9.71
CA GLY A 172 11.03 -5.87 9.49
C GLY A 172 10.74 -5.49 8.04
N ARG A 173 10.67 -6.46 7.13
CA ARG A 173 10.30 -6.23 5.73
C ARG A 173 8.83 -5.84 5.67
N ALA A 174 8.46 -5.07 4.67
CA ALA A 174 7.11 -4.55 4.52
C ALA A 174 6.53 -4.81 3.13
N VAL A 175 5.20 -4.93 3.07
CA VAL A 175 4.43 -4.92 1.82
C VAL A 175 3.37 -3.84 1.89
N ARG A 176 3.26 -3.01 0.85
CA ARG A 176 2.17 -2.04 0.74
C ARG A 176 0.92 -2.75 0.25
N VAL A 177 -0.15 -2.76 1.03
CA VAL A 177 -1.35 -3.51 0.64
C VAL A 177 -2.30 -2.68 -0.20
N GLN A 178 -2.93 -3.32 -1.17
CA GLN A 178 -4.07 -2.75 -1.86
C GLN A 178 -5.35 -3.16 -1.12
N TRP A 179 -6.19 -2.19 -0.77
CA TRP A 179 -7.50 -2.48 -0.21
C TRP A 179 -8.42 -3.06 -1.28
N PRO A 180 -9.14 -4.16 -0.98
CA PRO A 180 -10.22 -4.59 -1.84
C PRO A 180 -11.41 -3.65 -1.70
N THR A 181 -11.95 -3.25 -2.85
CA THR A 181 -13.07 -2.31 -2.95
C THR A 181 -14.28 -2.95 -3.61
N ASP A 182 -15.45 -2.33 -3.41
CA ASP A 182 -16.65 -2.63 -4.17
C ASP A 182 -16.55 -2.13 -5.63
N GLY A 183 -17.58 -2.41 -6.43
CA GLY A 183 -17.63 -1.97 -7.84
C GLY A 183 -17.60 -0.45 -8.04
N CYS A 184 -17.81 0.35 -7.00
CA CYS A 184 -17.70 1.81 -7.04
C CYS A 184 -16.37 2.35 -6.50
N GLY A 185 -15.47 1.48 -6.03
CA GLY A 185 -14.18 1.88 -5.47
C GLY A 185 -14.20 2.20 -3.97
N PHE A 186 -15.31 1.92 -3.28
CA PHE A 186 -15.40 2.07 -1.83
C PHE A 186 -14.84 0.86 -1.11
N LEU A 187 -14.27 1.09 0.07
CA LEU A 187 -13.86 0.00 0.94
C LEU A 187 -15.07 -0.85 1.31
N PHE A 188 -14.86 -2.15 1.42
CA PHE A 188 -15.90 -3.00 1.96
C PHE A 188 -16.14 -2.72 3.45
N ASN A 189 -17.38 -2.92 3.90
CA ASN A 189 -17.73 -2.89 5.32
C ASN A 189 -16.78 -3.77 6.15
N GLY A 190 -16.32 -3.26 7.30
CA GLY A 190 -15.37 -3.93 8.17
C GLY A 190 -13.91 -3.52 7.95
N ALA A 191 -13.58 -2.80 6.87
CA ALA A 191 -12.21 -2.36 6.61
C ALA A 191 -11.67 -1.47 7.74
N TRP A 192 -12.39 -0.41 8.09
CA TRP A 192 -12.03 0.50 9.17
C TRP A 192 -12.07 -0.17 10.55
N GLU A 193 -13.07 -1.00 10.79
CA GLU A 193 -13.20 -1.74 12.05
C GLU A 193 -12.05 -2.72 12.25
N SER A 194 -11.54 -3.32 11.17
CA SER A 194 -10.39 -4.23 11.23
C SER A 194 -9.10 -3.52 11.65
N LEU A 195 -8.93 -2.24 11.28
CA LEU A 195 -7.82 -1.40 11.74
C LEU A 195 -8.05 -0.92 13.18
N ALA A 196 -9.28 -0.48 13.50
CA ALA A 196 -9.63 0.02 14.83
C ALA A 196 -9.53 -1.05 15.93
N GLY A 197 -9.58 -2.33 15.57
CA GLY A 197 -9.33 -3.46 16.47
C GLY A 197 -7.86 -3.67 16.83
N LEU A 198 -6.93 -3.05 16.09
CA LEU A 198 -5.50 -3.11 16.37
C LEU A 198 -5.09 -2.08 17.40
N ARG A 199 -4.01 -2.36 18.12
CA ARG A 199 -3.46 -1.47 19.13
C ARG A 199 -2.31 -0.67 18.56
N GLU A 200 -2.42 0.65 18.62
CA GLU A 200 -1.30 1.55 18.37
C GLU A 200 -0.21 1.36 19.43
N THR A 201 1.01 1.08 18.99
CA THR A 201 2.16 0.92 19.88
C THR A 201 3.17 2.05 19.76
N THR A 202 3.24 2.69 18.60
CA THR A 202 4.19 3.78 18.34
C THR A 202 3.62 4.69 17.27
N THR A 203 3.85 5.98 17.43
CA THR A 203 3.56 7.00 16.43
C THR A 203 4.81 7.86 16.27
N GLU A 204 5.31 7.96 15.05
CA GLU A 204 6.41 8.84 14.68
C GLU A 204 5.92 9.83 13.63
N THR A 205 6.21 11.11 13.83
CA THR A 205 5.77 12.16 12.92
C THR A 205 6.89 12.48 11.91
N LEU A 206 6.58 12.34 10.63
CA LEU A 206 7.43 12.66 9.49
C LEU A 206 6.95 13.95 8.83
N THR A 207 7.86 14.91 8.63
CA THR A 207 7.60 16.08 7.77
C THR A 207 8.15 15.82 6.38
N ILE A 208 7.27 15.87 5.39
CA ILE A 208 7.56 15.77 3.97
C ILE A 208 7.70 17.19 3.42
N PRO A 209 8.84 17.55 2.81
CA PRO A 209 9.05 18.89 2.25
C PRO A 209 8.18 19.17 1.02
#